data_AF-A0A944X4Y0-F1
#
_entry.id   AF-A0A944X4Y0-F1
#
_cell.length_a   1.000
_cell.length_b   1.000
_cell.length_c   1.000
_cell.angle_alpha   90.00
_cell.angle_beta   90.00
_cell.angle_gamma   90.00
#
_symmetry.space_group_name_H-M   'P 1'
#
loop_
_entity.id
_entity.type
_entity.pdbx_description
1 polymer ?
#
loop_
_entity_poly.entity_id
_entity_poly.type
_entity_poly.pdbx_seq_one_letter_code
_entity_poly.pdbx_strand_id
1 'polypeptide(L)'
;MSYLDVANSSLLYVLVALGILYVLFLSVLFLVKAWKRAIALGITKEQLNGVVTSSLLFTIVPSLAVVVGLFSLVAALGLPWPWYRLSVVGSVVYELMAADMAASGLGFGSLGELVKAGDAASFGTIMYVMSFCALGGLLVLFFAGGKIRKGMIKLGEKNKEWGILATSCFFMALMTVFLPVMLQAGKVYLLTLGTSALVTVLQGVMIKKFNLKWLQNFVLANTLILAMASSVLWTNLFA
;
A
#
# COMPACT_ATOMS: atom_id res chain seq x y z
N MET A 1 29.45 7.18 12.17
CA MET A 1 28.50 8.12 11.53
C MET A 1 27.10 7.67 11.93
N SER A 2 26.26 8.58 12.43
CA SER A 2 24.93 8.19 12.91
C SER A 2 24.03 7.82 11.73
N TYR A 3 23.32 6.72 11.86
CA TYR A 3 22.41 6.11 10.88
C TYR A 3 21.41 7.10 10.25
N LEU A 4 20.88 8.04 11.02
CA LEU A 4 19.96 9.07 10.52
C LEU A 4 20.65 10.10 9.62
N ASP A 5 21.95 10.32 9.75
CA ASP A 5 22.69 11.27 8.91
C ASP A 5 22.92 10.72 7.49
N VAL A 6 23.04 9.39 7.35
CA VAL A 6 23.12 8.73 6.03
C VAL A 6 21.71 8.59 5.43
N ALA A 7 20.71 8.20 6.24
CA ALA A 7 19.33 8.04 5.79
C ALA A 7 18.63 9.37 5.47
N ASN A 8 19.01 10.49 6.10
CA ASN A 8 18.53 11.85 5.79
C ASN A 8 19.56 12.69 5.02
N SER A 9 20.54 12.07 4.38
CA SER A 9 21.53 12.79 3.57
C SER A 9 20.83 13.68 2.53
N SER A 10 21.29 14.92 2.41
CA SER A 10 20.77 15.90 1.44
C SER A 10 20.80 15.36 0.01
N LEU A 11 21.77 14.50 -0.31
CA LEU A 11 21.89 13.84 -1.62
C LEU A 11 20.73 12.87 -1.88
N LEU A 12 20.31 12.10 -0.86
CA LEU A 12 19.20 11.15 -0.99
C LEU A 12 17.86 11.89 -1.18
N TYR A 13 17.65 12.98 -0.44
CA TYR A 13 16.48 13.85 -0.63
C TYR A 13 16.40 14.42 -2.04
N VAL A 14 17.53 14.91 -2.58
CA VAL A 14 17.59 15.48 -3.94
C VAL A 14 17.28 14.40 -4.98
N LEU A 15 17.85 13.20 -4.86
CA LEU A 15 17.58 12.11 -5.80
C LEU A 15 16.11 11.65 -5.74
N VAL A 16 15.56 11.51 -4.54
CA VAL A 16 14.14 11.14 -4.35
C VAL A 16 13.22 12.20 -4.92
N ALA A 17 13.47 13.47 -4.61
CA ALA A 17 12.68 14.59 -5.13
C ALA A 17 12.73 14.64 -6.67
N LEU A 18 13.90 14.41 -7.27
CA LEU A 18 14.07 14.35 -8.72
C LEU A 18 13.27 13.18 -9.32
N GLY A 19 13.32 12.00 -8.69
CA GLY A 19 12.53 10.84 -9.11
C GLY A 19 11.02 11.09 -9.04
N ILE A 20 10.53 11.70 -7.95
CA ILE A 20 9.12 12.07 -7.79
C ILE A 20 8.72 13.11 -8.85
N LEU A 21 9.53 14.14 -9.07
CA LEU A 21 9.30 15.16 -10.09
C LEU A 21 9.21 14.56 -11.49
N TYR A 22 10.06 13.59 -11.81
CA TYR A 22 10.02 12.88 -13.09
C TYR A 22 8.69 12.12 -13.28
N VAL A 23 8.23 11.41 -12.26
CA VAL A 23 6.95 10.68 -12.31
C VAL A 23 5.75 11.64 -12.38
N LEU A 24 5.79 12.74 -11.64
CA LEU A 24 4.77 13.80 -11.72
C LEU A 24 4.72 14.41 -13.12
N PHE A 25 5.88 14.70 -13.71
CA PHE A 25 5.97 15.23 -15.07
C PHE A 25 5.32 14.27 -16.08
N LEU A 26 5.66 12.98 -16.03
CA LEU A 26 5.02 11.96 -16.89
C LEU A 26 3.51 11.89 -16.67
N SER A 27 3.05 11.93 -15.41
CA SER A 27 1.62 11.89 -15.06
C SER A 27 0.86 13.06 -15.67
N VAL A 28 1.42 14.27 -15.60
CA VAL A 28 0.85 15.48 -16.22
C VAL A 28 0.83 15.35 -17.74
N LEU A 29 1.91 14.86 -18.37
CA LEU A 29 1.93 14.64 -19.82
C LEU A 29 0.85 13.67 -20.29
N PHE A 30 0.65 12.56 -19.59
CA PHE A 30 -0.41 11.60 -19.90
C PHE A 30 -1.80 12.18 -19.68
N LEU A 31 -2.00 12.96 -18.61
CA LEU A 31 -3.26 13.66 -18.37
C LEU A 31 -3.60 14.62 -19.52
N VAL A 32 -2.64 15.43 -19.98
CA VAL A 32 -2.83 16.36 -21.10
C VAL A 32 -3.17 15.61 -22.40
N LYS A 33 -2.46 14.50 -22.68
CA LYS A 33 -2.74 13.67 -23.86
C LYS A 33 -4.13 13.03 -23.80
N ALA A 34 -4.51 12.50 -22.63
CA ALA A 34 -5.83 11.91 -22.40
C ALA A 34 -6.94 12.96 -22.53
N TRP A 35 -6.73 14.16 -22.01
CA TRP A 35 -7.67 15.28 -22.12
C TRP A 35 -7.92 15.68 -23.58
N LYS A 36 -6.85 15.84 -24.37
CA LYS A 36 -6.96 16.12 -25.80
C LYS A 36 -7.73 15.03 -26.55
N ARG A 37 -7.47 13.75 -26.22
CA ARG A 37 -8.18 12.62 -26.82
C ARG A 37 -9.66 12.58 -26.41
N ALA A 38 -9.99 12.87 -25.15
CA ALA A 38 -11.36 12.92 -24.66
C ALA A 38 -12.19 13.98 -25.39
N ILE A 39 -11.64 15.18 -25.57
CA ILE A 39 -12.29 16.25 -26.37
C ILE A 39 -12.48 15.80 -27.83
N ALA A 40 -11.48 15.17 -28.44
CA ALA A 40 -11.59 14.67 -29.81
C ALA A 40 -12.65 13.56 -29.99
N LEU A 41 -13.03 12.87 -28.91
CA LEU A 41 -14.10 11.87 -28.88
C LEU A 41 -15.47 12.47 -28.56
N GLY A 42 -15.57 13.80 -28.42
CA GLY A 42 -16.84 14.50 -28.16
C GLY A 42 -17.24 14.59 -26.68
N ILE A 43 -16.34 14.30 -25.74
CA ILE A 43 -16.62 14.47 -24.30
C ILE A 43 -16.56 15.96 -23.95
N THR A 44 -17.58 16.48 -23.26
CA THR A 44 -17.65 17.91 -22.93
C THR A 44 -16.66 18.30 -21.84
N LYS A 45 -16.26 19.59 -21.82
CA LYS A 45 -15.35 20.11 -20.80
C LYS A 45 -15.97 20.09 -19.40
N GLU A 46 -17.30 20.30 -19.28
CA GLU A 46 -17.98 20.18 -17.97
C GLU A 46 -17.89 18.76 -17.43
N GLN A 47 -18.07 17.74 -18.27
CA GLN A 47 -17.94 16.34 -17.86
C GLN A 47 -16.52 16.01 -17.40
N LEU A 48 -15.50 16.47 -18.14
CA LEU A 48 -14.09 16.29 -17.77
C LEU A 48 -13.75 16.98 -16.43
N ASN A 49 -14.21 18.21 -16.22
CA ASN A 49 -14.01 18.93 -14.96
C ASN A 49 -14.74 18.23 -13.79
N GLY A 50 -15.95 17.72 -14.03
CA GLY A 50 -16.69 16.93 -13.04
C GLY A 50 -15.94 15.67 -12.62
N VAL A 51 -15.33 14.97 -13.57
CA VAL A 51 -14.49 13.79 -13.28
C VAL A 51 -13.26 14.18 -12.47
N VAL A 52 -12.54 15.24 -12.85
CA VAL A 52 -11.35 15.70 -12.09
C VAL A 52 -11.70 16.08 -10.66
N THR A 53 -12.73 16.89 -10.47
CA THR A 53 -13.15 17.31 -9.12
C THR A 53 -13.55 16.11 -8.27
N SER A 54 -14.29 15.17 -8.86
CA SER A 54 -14.70 13.94 -8.17
C SER A 54 -13.48 13.07 -7.80
N SER A 55 -12.52 12.91 -8.73
CA SER A 55 -11.29 12.17 -8.47
C SER A 55 -10.43 12.85 -7.39
N LEU A 56 -10.28 14.17 -7.43
CA LEU A 56 -9.53 14.91 -6.41
C LEU A 56 -10.14 14.73 -5.02
N LEU A 57 -11.45 14.92 -4.89
CA LEU A 57 -12.16 14.72 -3.62
C LEU A 57 -12.04 13.27 -3.13
N PHE A 58 -12.09 12.31 -4.04
CA PHE A 58 -11.99 10.88 -3.73
C PHE A 58 -10.58 10.46 -3.28
N THR A 59 -9.52 11.11 -3.77
CA THR A 59 -8.13 10.76 -3.46
C THR A 59 -7.62 11.31 -2.13
N ILE A 60 -8.24 12.36 -1.57
CA ILE A 60 -7.81 12.97 -0.28
C ILE A 60 -7.67 11.91 0.81
N VAL A 61 -8.67 11.05 0.92
CA VAL A 61 -8.78 10.11 2.02
C VAL A 61 -7.77 8.96 1.91
N PRO A 62 -7.70 8.22 0.79
CA PRO A 62 -6.66 7.21 0.62
C PRO A 62 -5.25 7.79 0.84
N SER A 63 -5.04 9.06 0.46
CA SER A 63 -3.75 9.75 0.68
C SER A 63 -3.45 9.97 2.16
N LEU A 64 -4.43 10.32 2.99
CA LEU A 64 -4.23 10.44 4.45
C LEU A 64 -3.79 9.10 5.06
N ALA A 65 -4.35 7.98 4.60
CA ALA A 65 -3.95 6.65 5.03
C ALA A 65 -2.48 6.34 4.66
N VAL A 66 -2.07 6.75 3.46
CA VAL A 66 -0.69 6.63 2.98
C VAL A 66 0.25 7.46 3.86
N VAL A 67 -0.14 8.69 4.24
CA VAL A 67 0.65 9.55 5.13
C VAL A 67 0.82 8.94 6.53
N VAL A 68 -0.22 8.34 7.09
CA VAL A 68 -0.11 7.63 8.39
C VAL A 68 0.84 6.43 8.27
N GLY A 69 0.72 5.66 7.19
CA GLY A 69 1.64 4.56 6.88
C GLY A 69 3.09 5.02 6.71
N LEU A 70 3.30 6.18 6.08
CA LEU A 70 4.59 6.82 5.94
C LEU A 70 5.21 7.08 7.32
N PHE A 71 4.49 7.74 8.23
CA PHE A 71 5.03 8.03 9.57
C PHE A 71 5.45 6.78 10.36
N SER A 72 4.70 5.68 10.21
CA SER A 72 5.07 4.39 10.80
C SER A 72 6.41 3.86 10.26
N LEU A 73 6.65 3.99 8.95
CA LEU A 73 7.88 3.55 8.31
C LEU A 73 9.06 4.51 8.54
N VAL A 74 8.79 5.82 8.67
CA VAL A 74 9.82 6.84 8.91
C VAL A 74 10.58 6.59 10.21
N ALA A 75 9.86 6.12 11.24
CA ALA A 75 10.47 5.77 12.53
C ALA A 75 11.52 4.66 12.41
N ALA A 76 11.43 3.81 11.38
CA ALA A 76 12.35 2.71 11.17
C ALA A 76 13.34 2.92 10.01
N LEU A 77 12.93 3.65 8.97
CA LEU A 77 13.64 3.73 7.70
C LEU A 77 14.09 5.12 7.28
N GLY A 78 13.85 6.14 8.11
CA GLY A 78 14.06 7.53 7.73
C GLY A 78 13.02 8.01 6.71
N LEU A 79 13.04 9.30 6.37
CA LEU A 79 11.99 9.90 5.55
C LEU A 79 12.14 9.69 4.03
N PRO A 80 13.33 9.82 3.41
CA PRO A 80 13.43 9.85 1.95
C PRO A 80 13.01 8.54 1.28
N TRP A 81 13.36 7.40 1.88
CA TRP A 81 13.16 6.10 1.26
C TRP A 81 11.68 5.66 1.24
N PRO A 82 10.96 5.61 2.39
CA PRO A 82 9.51 5.41 2.39
C PRO A 82 8.75 6.44 1.57
N TRP A 83 9.21 7.70 1.53
CA TRP A 83 8.56 8.75 0.75
C TRP A 83 8.59 8.45 -0.76
N TYR A 84 9.75 8.06 -1.30
CA TYR A 84 9.86 7.66 -2.70
C TYR A 84 8.99 6.43 -3.02
N ARG A 85 9.07 5.41 -2.17
CA ARG A 85 8.36 4.13 -2.34
C ARG A 85 6.84 4.32 -2.37
N LEU A 86 6.28 4.98 -1.35
CA LEU A 86 4.85 5.21 -1.27
C LEU A 86 4.32 6.19 -2.34
N SER A 87 5.19 7.02 -2.92
CA SER A 87 4.80 7.97 -3.98
C SER A 87 4.80 7.35 -5.38
N VAL A 88 5.71 6.39 -5.67
CA VAL A 88 5.96 5.90 -7.03
C VAL A 88 5.51 4.45 -7.22
N VAL A 89 5.89 3.55 -6.31
CA VAL A 89 5.55 2.11 -6.37
C VAL A 89 5.49 1.58 -4.94
N GLY A 90 4.28 1.45 -4.40
CA GLY A 90 4.11 0.86 -3.07
C GLY A 90 2.67 0.91 -2.60
N SER A 91 2.28 -0.11 -1.84
CA SER A 91 1.13 -0.06 -0.95
C SER A 91 1.69 -0.06 0.46
N VAL A 92 1.15 0.79 1.35
CA VAL A 92 1.55 0.81 2.77
C VAL A 92 1.54 -0.59 3.37
N VAL A 93 0.50 -1.37 3.06
CA VAL A 93 0.33 -2.74 3.58
C VAL A 93 1.47 -3.64 3.12
N TYR A 94 1.90 -3.48 1.87
CA TYR A 94 2.98 -4.26 1.31
C TYR A 94 4.34 -3.84 1.88
N GLU A 95 4.63 -2.53 1.95
CA GLU A 95 5.92 -2.03 2.44
C GLU A 95 6.14 -2.39 3.92
N LEU A 96 5.11 -2.27 4.77
CA LEU A 96 5.18 -2.66 6.17
C LEU A 96 5.43 -4.16 6.34
N MET A 97 4.73 -4.99 5.57
CA MET A 97 4.90 -6.44 5.63
C MET A 97 6.27 -6.88 5.12
N ALA A 98 6.75 -6.30 4.01
CA ALA A 98 8.07 -6.59 3.49
C ALA A 98 9.18 -6.18 4.48
N ALA A 99 9.01 -5.04 5.15
CA ALA A 99 9.92 -4.59 6.20
C ALA A 99 9.93 -5.54 7.41
N ASP A 100 8.75 -6.00 7.86
CA ASP A 100 8.62 -6.91 9.00
C ASP A 100 9.18 -8.32 8.70
N MET A 101 8.93 -8.84 7.49
CA MET A 101 9.52 -10.11 7.03
C MET A 101 11.04 -10.00 6.89
N ALA A 102 11.57 -8.86 6.43
CA ALA A 102 13.01 -8.62 6.36
C ALA A 102 13.63 -8.54 7.77
N ALA A 103 12.97 -7.86 8.72
CA ALA A 103 13.40 -7.81 10.12
C ALA A 103 13.44 -9.20 10.76
N SER A 104 12.38 -9.99 10.55
CA SER A 104 12.30 -11.39 11.00
C SER A 104 13.41 -12.26 10.40
N GLY A 105 13.70 -12.08 9.10
CA GLY A 105 14.79 -12.79 8.42
C GLY A 105 16.19 -12.44 8.93
N LEU A 106 16.35 -11.27 9.56
CA LEU A 106 17.58 -10.84 10.22
C LEU A 106 17.66 -11.27 11.70
N GLY A 107 16.64 -11.98 12.20
CA GLY A 107 16.59 -12.49 13.58
C GLY A 107 15.99 -11.52 14.60
N PHE A 108 15.40 -10.41 14.17
CA PHE A 108 14.67 -9.48 15.05
C PHE A 108 13.19 -9.86 15.09
N GLY A 109 12.58 -9.88 16.28
CA GLY A 109 11.17 -10.27 16.46
C GLY A 109 10.17 -9.24 15.94
N SER A 110 10.61 -8.01 15.67
CA SER A 110 9.79 -6.99 15.00
C SER A 110 10.66 -5.90 14.36
N LEU A 111 10.06 -5.13 13.45
CA LEU A 111 10.67 -3.91 12.92
C LEU A 111 11.12 -2.95 14.04
N GLY A 112 10.40 -2.86 15.15
CA GLY A 112 10.73 -1.98 16.28
C GLY A 112 11.97 -2.40 17.08
N GLU A 113 12.31 -3.69 17.11
CA GLU A 113 13.54 -4.18 17.73
C GLU A 113 14.77 -3.86 16.87
N LEU A 114 14.61 -3.94 15.55
CA LEU A 114 15.66 -3.58 14.58
C LEU A 114 16.05 -2.10 14.68
N VAL A 115 15.05 -1.21 14.87
CA VAL A 115 15.30 0.22 15.09
C VAL A 115 16.13 0.46 16.35
N LYS A 116 15.91 -0.32 17.41
CA LYS A 116 16.66 -0.22 18.67
C LYS A 116 18.08 -0.77 18.57
N ALA A 117 18.31 -1.77 17.71
CA ALA A 117 19.62 -2.38 17.51
C ALA A 117 20.59 -1.49 16.72
N GLY A 118 20.09 -0.58 15.88
CA GLY A 118 20.89 0.50 15.28
C GLY A 118 22.00 0.04 14.31
N ASP A 119 21.92 -1.16 13.75
CA ASP A 119 22.91 -1.69 12.82
C ASP A 119 22.67 -1.25 11.36
N ALA A 120 23.68 -0.63 10.75
CA ALA A 120 23.60 -0.06 9.40
C ALA A 120 23.57 -1.13 8.29
N ALA A 121 24.15 -2.32 8.52
CA ALA A 121 24.15 -3.41 7.55
C ALA A 121 22.77 -4.08 7.46
N SER A 122 22.13 -4.27 8.61
CA SER A 122 20.74 -4.74 8.72
C SER A 122 19.77 -3.80 7.98
N PHE A 123 20.02 -2.50 8.03
CA PHE A 123 19.21 -1.49 7.34
C PHE A 123 19.27 -1.56 5.80
N GLY A 124 20.48 -1.60 5.25
CA GLY A 124 20.67 -1.75 3.80
C GLY A 124 20.03 -3.03 3.27
N THR A 125 20.07 -4.11 4.07
CA THR A 125 19.44 -5.38 3.73
C THR A 125 17.92 -5.25 3.59
N ILE A 126 17.25 -4.56 4.53
CA ILE A 126 15.79 -4.30 4.42
C ILE A 126 15.47 -3.49 3.16
N MET A 127 16.23 -2.43 2.88
CA MET A 127 16.02 -1.60 1.68
C MET A 127 16.14 -2.43 0.39
N TYR A 128 17.09 -3.35 0.33
CA TYR A 128 17.23 -4.27 -0.80
C TYR A 128 16.06 -5.26 -0.89
N VAL A 129 15.67 -5.89 0.22
CA VAL A 129 14.55 -6.86 0.23
C VAL A 129 13.25 -6.19 -0.24
N MET A 130 12.94 -4.99 0.26
CA MET A 130 11.76 -4.22 -0.16
C MET A 130 11.81 -3.85 -1.66
N SER A 131 12.99 -3.55 -2.19
CA SER A 131 13.18 -3.23 -3.61
C SER A 131 13.02 -4.45 -4.52
N PHE A 132 13.74 -5.54 -4.21
CA PHE A 132 13.72 -6.76 -5.02
C PHE A 132 12.36 -7.45 -5.02
N CYS A 133 11.67 -7.45 -3.88
CA CYS A 133 10.34 -8.04 -3.80
C CYS A 133 9.34 -7.27 -4.68
N ALA A 134 9.44 -5.94 -4.76
CA ALA A 134 8.54 -5.13 -5.60
C ALA A 134 8.87 -5.24 -7.09
N LEU A 135 10.15 -5.42 -7.44
CA LEU A 135 10.60 -5.65 -8.81
C LEU A 135 9.91 -6.88 -9.43
N GLY A 136 9.70 -7.95 -8.66
CA GLY A 136 9.01 -9.16 -9.14
C GLY A 136 7.62 -8.86 -9.72
N GLY A 137 6.79 -8.12 -8.98
CA GLY A 137 5.46 -7.74 -9.45
C GLY A 137 5.50 -6.86 -10.71
N LEU A 138 6.46 -5.94 -10.77
CA LEU A 138 6.67 -5.05 -11.92
C LEU A 138 7.13 -5.81 -13.17
N LEU A 139 8.03 -6.79 -13.02
CA LEU A 139 8.50 -7.63 -14.12
C LEU A 139 7.37 -8.50 -14.68
N VAL A 140 6.53 -9.07 -13.81
CA VAL A 140 5.34 -9.83 -14.24
C VAL A 140 4.38 -8.92 -15.01
N LEU A 141 4.12 -7.71 -14.53
CA LEU A 141 3.28 -6.76 -15.26
C LEU A 141 3.90 -6.33 -16.59
N PHE A 142 5.22 -6.18 -16.66
CA PHE A 142 5.91 -5.81 -17.89
C PHE A 142 5.81 -6.91 -18.95
N PHE A 143 6.12 -8.16 -18.60
CA PHE A 143 6.11 -9.28 -19.57
C PHE A 143 4.72 -9.87 -19.81
N ALA A 144 3.90 -9.97 -18.76
CA ALA A 144 2.61 -10.66 -18.79
C ALA A 144 1.41 -9.72 -18.65
N GLY A 145 1.58 -8.43 -18.34
CA GLY A 145 0.45 -7.51 -18.11
C GLY A 145 -0.50 -7.40 -19.30
N GLY A 146 0.04 -7.38 -20.52
CA GLY A 146 -0.79 -7.40 -21.74
C GLY A 146 -1.61 -8.70 -21.90
N LYS A 147 -1.05 -9.84 -21.48
CA LYS A 147 -1.73 -11.15 -21.50
C LYS A 147 -2.78 -11.24 -20.39
N ILE A 148 -2.45 -10.79 -19.18
CA ILE A 148 -3.35 -10.76 -18.03
C ILE A 148 -4.56 -9.86 -18.34
N ARG A 149 -4.33 -8.64 -18.85
CA ARG A 149 -5.41 -7.72 -19.21
C ARG A 149 -6.34 -8.31 -20.28
N LYS A 150 -5.79 -8.88 -21.36
CA LYS A 150 -6.60 -9.54 -22.40
C LYS A 150 -7.34 -10.76 -21.86
N GLY A 151 -6.72 -11.53 -20.96
CA GLY A 151 -7.35 -12.66 -20.28
C GLY A 151 -8.53 -12.24 -19.42
N MET A 152 -8.38 -11.17 -18.62
CA MET A 152 -9.46 -10.61 -17.80
C MET A 152 -10.62 -10.09 -18.63
N ILE A 153 -10.35 -9.40 -19.75
CA ILE A 153 -11.40 -8.91 -20.65
C ILE A 153 -12.17 -10.09 -21.26
N LYS A 154 -11.48 -11.11 -21.76
CA LYS A 154 -12.12 -12.32 -22.30
C LYS A 154 -12.96 -13.08 -21.27
N LEU A 155 -12.50 -13.11 -20.01
CA LEU A 155 -13.23 -13.76 -18.92
C LEU A 155 -14.51 -13.00 -18.56
N GLY A 156 -14.44 -11.66 -18.55
CA GLY A 156 -15.59 -10.78 -18.31
C GLY A 156 -16.62 -10.77 -19.43
N GLU A 157 -16.20 -10.95 -20.69
CA GLU A 157 -17.10 -11.05 -21.85
C GLU A 157 -17.85 -12.38 -21.92
N LYS A 158 -17.22 -13.49 -21.50
CA LYS A 158 -17.86 -14.81 -21.56
C LYS A 158 -18.82 -15.08 -20.41
N ASN A 159 -18.51 -14.64 -19.18
CA ASN A 159 -19.39 -14.79 -18.00
C ASN A 159 -18.90 -13.91 -16.83
N LYS A 160 -19.71 -12.93 -16.41
CA LYS A 160 -19.41 -12.07 -15.25
C LYS A 160 -19.09 -12.85 -13.97
N GLU A 161 -19.72 -14.01 -13.77
CA GLU A 161 -19.52 -14.87 -12.60
C GLU A 161 -18.10 -15.45 -12.52
N TRP A 162 -17.48 -15.78 -13.65
CA TRP A 162 -16.10 -16.29 -13.68
C TRP A 162 -15.09 -15.21 -13.29
N GLY A 163 -15.35 -13.95 -13.63
CA GLY A 163 -14.53 -12.81 -13.18
C GLY A 163 -14.61 -12.59 -11.66
N ILE A 164 -15.81 -12.71 -11.09
CA ILE A 164 -16.03 -12.60 -9.64
C ILE A 164 -15.37 -13.78 -8.92
N LEU A 165 -15.50 -14.99 -9.45
CA LEU A 165 -14.90 -16.19 -8.88
C LEU A 165 -13.37 -16.12 -8.92
N ALA A 166 -12.77 -15.75 -10.05
CA ALA A 166 -11.32 -15.60 -10.17
C ALA A 166 -10.76 -14.56 -9.18
N THR A 167 -11.46 -13.43 -9.03
CA THR A 167 -11.08 -12.39 -8.05
C THR A 167 -11.18 -12.92 -6.62
N SER A 168 -12.27 -13.61 -6.30
CA SER A 168 -12.49 -14.21 -4.96
C SER A 168 -11.46 -15.28 -4.61
N CYS A 169 -11.13 -16.16 -5.56
CA CYS A 169 -10.09 -17.17 -5.39
C CYS A 169 -8.72 -16.55 -5.18
N PHE A 170 -8.38 -15.47 -5.90
CA PHE A 170 -7.11 -14.76 -5.72
C PHE A 170 -6.99 -14.13 -4.33
N PHE A 171 -8.06 -13.47 -3.84
CA PHE A 171 -8.08 -12.94 -2.48
C PHE A 171 -7.99 -14.04 -1.42
N MET A 172 -8.66 -15.17 -1.63
CA MET A 172 -8.57 -16.32 -0.71
C MET A 172 -7.15 -16.89 -0.65
N ALA A 173 -6.49 -17.04 -1.81
CA ALA A 173 -5.11 -17.50 -1.87
C ALA A 173 -4.13 -16.54 -1.15
N LEU A 174 -4.33 -15.22 -1.29
CA LEU A 174 -3.55 -14.24 -0.53
C LEU A 174 -3.75 -14.43 0.98
N MET A 175 -5.00 -14.59 1.43
CA MET A 175 -5.29 -14.82 2.85
C MET A 175 -4.59 -16.08 3.37
N THR A 176 -4.61 -17.18 2.62
CA THR A 176 -3.95 -18.42 3.05
C THR A 176 -2.43 -18.30 3.17
N VAL A 177 -1.80 -17.39 2.42
CA VAL A 177 -0.35 -17.16 2.52
C VAL A 177 -0.03 -16.26 3.72
N PHE A 178 -0.82 -15.24 3.99
CA PHE A 178 -0.51 -14.25 5.03
C PHE A 178 -0.98 -14.64 6.43
N LEU A 179 -2.11 -15.36 6.56
CA LEU A 179 -2.65 -15.73 7.86
C LEU A 179 -1.69 -16.59 8.69
N PRO A 180 -1.03 -17.62 8.15
CA PRO A 180 -0.12 -18.47 8.92
C PRO A 180 1.05 -17.70 9.54
N VAL A 181 1.62 -16.75 8.79
CA VAL A 181 2.72 -15.89 9.27
C VAL A 181 2.26 -15.05 10.47
N MET A 182 1.05 -14.49 10.40
CA MET A 182 0.51 -13.68 11.50
C MET A 182 0.12 -14.50 12.74
N LEU A 183 -0.32 -15.75 12.55
CA LEU A 183 -0.67 -16.64 13.67
C LEU A 183 0.58 -17.09 14.46
N GLN A 184 1.74 -17.18 13.80
CA GLN A 184 3.01 -17.58 14.43
C GLN A 184 3.74 -16.42 15.10
N ALA A 185 3.42 -15.17 14.76
CA ALA A 185 4.08 -13.96 15.27
C ALA A 185 3.74 -13.62 16.74
N GLY A 186 2.75 -14.27 17.36
CA GLY A 186 2.45 -14.16 18.80
C GLY A 186 1.06 -13.66 19.15
N LYS A 187 0.72 -13.63 20.45
CA LYS A 187 -0.62 -13.33 20.96
C LYS A 187 -1.13 -11.93 20.57
N VAL A 188 -0.24 -10.93 20.58
CA VAL A 188 -0.57 -9.54 20.21
C VAL A 188 -0.93 -9.44 18.72
N TYR A 189 -0.20 -10.12 17.84
CA TYR A 189 -0.50 -10.18 16.40
C TYR A 189 -1.85 -10.86 16.14
N LEU A 190 -2.16 -11.94 16.87
CA LEU A 190 -3.43 -12.66 16.75
C LEU A 190 -4.65 -11.81 17.17
N LEU A 191 -4.51 -11.04 18.26
CA LEU A 191 -5.55 -10.11 18.72
C LEU A 191 -5.68 -8.88 17.80
N THR A 192 -4.57 -8.41 17.25
CA THR A 192 -4.58 -7.33 16.24
C THR A 192 -5.24 -7.79 14.94
N LEU A 193 -4.97 -9.03 14.50
CA LEU A 193 -5.65 -9.67 13.39
C LEU A 193 -7.16 -9.76 13.65
N GLY A 194 -7.57 -10.27 14.82
CA GLY A 194 -8.96 -10.39 15.21
C GLY A 194 -9.70 -9.04 15.22
N THR A 195 -9.07 -8.00 15.78
CA THR A 195 -9.64 -6.64 15.80
C THR A 195 -9.73 -6.03 14.42
N SER A 196 -8.71 -6.19 13.56
CA SER A 196 -8.78 -5.73 12.16
C SER A 196 -9.88 -6.43 11.35
N ALA A 197 -10.09 -7.74 11.56
CA ALA A 197 -11.16 -8.50 10.93
C ALA A 197 -12.54 -8.01 11.40
N LEU A 198 -12.72 -7.80 12.72
CA LEU A 198 -13.95 -7.27 13.28
C LEU A 198 -14.28 -5.87 12.75
N VAL A 199 -13.30 -4.96 12.75
CA VAL A 199 -13.48 -3.60 12.23
C VAL A 199 -13.89 -3.62 10.75
N THR A 200 -13.26 -4.48 9.95
CA THR A 200 -13.57 -4.63 8.52
C THR A 200 -14.98 -5.16 8.30
N VAL A 201 -15.41 -6.17 9.08
CA VAL A 201 -16.77 -6.72 9.01
C VAL A 201 -17.80 -5.69 9.46
N LEU A 202 -17.55 -4.97 10.55
CA LEU A 202 -18.44 -3.92 11.06
C LEU A 202 -18.62 -2.80 10.03
N GLN A 203 -17.53 -2.36 9.41
CA GLN A 203 -17.59 -1.37 8.33
C GLN A 203 -18.34 -1.90 7.10
N GLY A 204 -18.11 -3.17 6.72
CA GLY A 204 -18.84 -3.83 5.64
C GLY A 204 -20.36 -3.92 5.90
N VAL A 205 -20.75 -4.24 7.14
CA VAL A 205 -22.15 -4.26 7.57
C VAL A 205 -22.74 -2.85 7.58
N MET A 206 -22.01 -1.85 8.08
CA MET A 206 -22.46 -0.45 8.06
C MET A 206 -22.63 0.07 6.63
N ILE A 207 -21.75 -0.27 5.69
CA ILE A 207 -21.88 0.09 4.27
C ILE A 207 -23.15 -0.50 3.68
N LYS A 208 -23.42 -1.80 3.92
CA LYS A 208 -24.61 -2.47 3.39
C LYS A 208 -25.91 -1.95 4.02
N LYS A 209 -25.90 -1.65 5.32
CA LYS A 209 -27.10 -1.22 6.06
C LYS A 209 -27.43 0.25 5.87
N PHE A 210 -26.43 1.12 5.78
CA PHE A 210 -26.60 2.58 5.67
C PHE A 210 -26.31 3.13 4.27
N ASN A 211 -25.97 2.28 3.29
CA ASN A 211 -25.62 2.67 1.91
C ASN A 211 -24.51 3.73 1.83
N LEU A 212 -23.60 3.74 2.80
CA LEU A 212 -22.50 4.71 2.90
C LEU A 212 -21.40 4.37 1.88
N LYS A 213 -21.61 4.76 0.62
CA LYS A 213 -20.63 4.59 -0.47
C LYS A 213 -19.29 5.26 -0.18
N TRP A 214 -19.29 6.30 0.65
CA TRP A 214 -18.07 6.93 1.14
C TRP A 214 -17.24 5.89 1.90
N LEU A 215 -17.78 5.28 2.96
CA LEU A 215 -17.10 4.36 3.88
C LEU A 215 -16.44 3.17 3.18
N GLN A 216 -16.96 2.73 2.02
CA GLN A 216 -16.37 1.65 1.21
C GLN A 216 -14.92 1.91 0.80
N ASN A 217 -14.53 3.17 0.63
CA ASN A 217 -13.17 3.56 0.26
C ASN A 217 -12.24 3.77 1.47
N PHE A 218 -12.81 3.75 2.69
CA PHE A 218 -12.12 4.01 3.95
C PHE A 218 -11.82 2.72 4.70
N VAL A 219 -12.36 1.60 4.25
CA VAL A 219 -12.27 0.34 4.98
C VAL A 219 -10.81 -0.01 5.27
N LEU A 220 -9.95 0.05 4.24
CA LEU A 220 -8.53 -0.24 4.42
C LEU A 220 -7.83 0.72 5.39
N ALA A 221 -8.08 2.02 5.25
CA ALA A 221 -7.47 3.06 6.06
C ALA A 221 -7.89 2.98 7.54
N ASN A 222 -9.20 2.92 7.77
CA ASN A 222 -9.77 2.85 9.10
C ASN A 222 -9.39 1.53 9.80
N THR A 223 -9.43 0.41 9.08
CA THR A 223 -8.97 -0.87 9.61
C THR A 223 -7.50 -0.81 10.01
N LEU A 224 -6.64 -0.22 9.18
CA LEU A 224 -5.21 -0.09 9.50
C LEU A 224 -4.98 0.78 10.75
N ILE A 225 -5.62 1.96 10.83
CA ILE A 225 -5.47 2.87 11.98
C ILE A 225 -6.01 2.22 13.26
N LEU A 226 -7.22 1.65 13.21
CA LEU A 226 -7.84 1.02 14.37
C LEU A 226 -7.09 -0.25 14.80
N ALA A 227 -6.54 -1.01 13.85
CA ALA A 227 -5.69 -2.15 14.15
C ALA A 227 -4.37 -1.73 14.80
N MET A 228 -3.71 -0.67 14.32
CA MET A 228 -2.51 -0.14 14.96
C MET A 228 -2.78 0.36 16.37
N ALA A 229 -3.86 1.14 16.57
CA ALA A 229 -4.28 1.60 17.89
C ALA A 229 -4.59 0.41 18.83
N SER A 230 -5.31 -0.59 18.32
CA SER A 230 -5.59 -1.81 19.05
C SER A 230 -4.33 -2.60 19.37
N SER A 231 -3.36 -2.66 18.46
CA SER A 231 -2.07 -3.33 18.67
C SER A 231 -1.33 -2.69 19.84
N VAL A 232 -1.25 -1.36 19.90
CA VAL A 232 -0.66 -0.63 21.03
C VAL A 232 -1.39 -0.94 22.35
N LEU A 233 -2.72 -1.03 22.33
CA LEU A 233 -3.49 -1.42 23.52
C LEU A 233 -3.17 -2.85 23.97
N TRP A 234 -3.12 -3.80 23.03
CA TRP A 234 -2.77 -5.19 23.32
C TRP A 234 -1.33 -5.34 23.81
N THR A 235 -0.38 -4.61 23.22
CA THR A 235 0.99 -4.57 23.70
C THR A 235 1.07 -4.06 25.12
N ASN A 236 0.33 -3.01 25.50
CA ASN A 236 0.33 -2.51 26.88
C ASN A 236 -0.38 -3.46 27.88
N LEU A 237 -1.35 -4.26 27.42
CA LEU A 237 -2.08 -5.22 28.25
C LEU A 237 -1.35 -6.56 28.45
N PHE A 238 -0.53 -6.96 27.48
CA PHE A 238 0.21 -8.22 27.46
C PHE A 238 1.74 -8.05 27.52
N ALA A 239 2.22 -6.84 27.81
CA ALA A 239 3.62 -6.56 28.15
C ALA A 239 3.98 -7.05 29.55
#